data_AF-A0A430KML3-F1
#
_entry.id   AF-A0A430KML3-F1
#
_cell.length_a   1.000
_cell.length_b   1.000
_cell.length_c   1.000
_cell.angle_alpha   90.00
_cell.angle_beta   90.00
_cell.angle_gamma   90.00
#
_symmetry.space_group_name_H-M   'P 1'
#
loop_
_entity.id
_entity.type
_entity.pdbx_description
1 polymer ?
#
loop_
_entity_poly.entity_id
_entity_poly.type
_entity_poly.pdbx_seq_one_letter_code
_entity_poly.pdbx_strand_id
1 'polypeptide(L)'
;MIPGEIQPAKGDILLNEGRKIVSLRVENRGDRPVQIGSHYHFYEVNPALEFEREKTRGFRLNIASGTAVRFEPGQGREVELVEYAGSRTVYGFRGEVMGPLDAEDTL
;
A
#
# COMPACT_ATOMS: atom_id res chain seq x y z
N MET A 1 32.65 -21.38 -17.44
CA MET A 1 31.25 -21.16 -17.84
C MET A 1 30.38 -21.84 -16.80
N ILE A 2 29.49 -21.10 -16.16
CA ILE A 2 28.62 -21.60 -15.08
C ILE A 2 27.18 -21.64 -15.62
N PRO A 3 26.63 -22.82 -15.94
CA PRO A 3 25.24 -22.93 -16.38
C PRO A 3 24.27 -22.32 -15.34
N GLY A 4 23.42 -21.40 -15.79
CA GLY A 4 22.45 -20.70 -14.93
C GLY A 4 22.97 -19.45 -14.22
N GLU A 5 24.21 -19.02 -14.48
CA GLU A 5 24.73 -17.77 -13.95
C GLU A 5 23.94 -16.56 -14.47
N ILE A 6 23.50 -15.70 -13.56
CA ILE A 6 22.89 -14.41 -13.87
C ILE A 6 23.92 -13.32 -13.60
N GLN A 7 24.25 -12.53 -14.62
CA GLN A 7 25.11 -11.37 -14.51
C GLN A 7 24.25 -10.11 -14.65
N PRO A 8 23.70 -9.56 -13.54
CA PRO A 8 22.86 -8.39 -13.62
C PRO A 8 23.68 -7.16 -14.03
N ALA A 9 23.04 -6.23 -14.73
CA ALA A 9 23.59 -4.90 -14.92
C ALA A 9 23.81 -4.21 -13.57
N LYS A 10 24.82 -3.34 -13.49
CA LYS A 10 25.03 -2.51 -12.30
C LYS A 10 23.95 -1.43 -12.23
N GLY A 11 23.62 -1.03 -11.00
CA GLY A 11 22.70 0.07 -10.72
C GLY A 11 21.44 -0.38 -9.99
N ASP A 12 20.56 0.58 -9.75
CA ASP A 12 19.29 0.38 -9.04
C ASP A 12 18.11 0.54 -10.00
N ILE A 13 17.01 -0.15 -9.70
CA ILE A 13 15.74 0.01 -10.43
C ILE A 13 14.83 0.91 -9.61
N LEU A 14 14.49 2.08 -10.16
CA LEU A 14 13.53 2.99 -9.53
C LEU A 14 12.12 2.38 -9.58
N LEU A 15 11.47 2.35 -8.42
CA LEU A 15 10.12 1.82 -8.25
C LEU A 15 9.10 2.95 -8.25
N ASN A 16 7.99 2.74 -8.98
CA ASN A 16 6.82 3.62 -8.99
C ASN A 16 7.13 5.11 -9.30
N GLU A 17 8.15 5.36 -10.13
CA GLU A 17 8.57 6.70 -10.52
C GLU A 17 7.43 7.56 -11.07
N GLY A 18 7.44 8.84 -10.73
CA GLY A 18 6.48 9.84 -11.22
C GLY A 18 5.07 9.76 -10.61
N ARG A 19 4.82 8.86 -9.66
CA ARG A 19 3.51 8.76 -8.99
C ARG A 19 3.45 9.59 -7.72
N LYS A 20 2.24 10.04 -7.37
CA LYS A 20 2.02 10.74 -6.10
C LYS A 20 2.26 9.79 -4.93
N ILE A 21 2.94 10.33 -3.92
CA ILE A 21 3.24 9.64 -2.67
C ILE A 21 2.65 10.38 -1.48
N VAL A 22 2.36 9.65 -0.42
CA VAL A 22 2.01 10.21 0.89
C VAL A 22 2.70 9.39 1.97
N SER A 23 3.30 10.08 2.93
CA SER A 23 3.91 9.46 4.11
C SER A 23 3.05 9.74 5.33
N LEU A 24 2.81 8.70 6.13
CA LEU A 24 2.05 8.82 7.36
C LEU A 24 2.49 7.80 8.41
N ARG A 25 2.25 8.15 9.67
CA ARG A 25 2.44 7.24 10.80
C ARG A 25 1.22 6.34 10.93
N VAL A 26 1.47 5.04 11.08
CA VAL A 26 0.46 4.01 11.27
C VAL A 26 0.79 3.23 12.53
N GLU A 27 -0.20 3.04 13.40
CA GLU A 27 -0.05 2.37 14.68
C GLU A 27 -1.03 1.21 14.84
N ASN A 28 -0.54 0.04 15.26
CA ASN A 28 -1.39 -1.09 15.55
C ASN A 28 -1.85 -1.06 17.01
N ARG A 29 -3.11 -0.68 17.24
CA ARG A 29 -3.74 -0.70 18.57
C ARG A 29 -4.36 -2.06 18.93
N GLY A 30 -4.30 -3.03 18.01
CA GLY A 30 -4.78 -4.39 18.26
C GLY A 30 -3.82 -5.21 19.12
N ASP A 31 -4.32 -6.35 19.58
CA ASP A 31 -3.60 -7.36 20.36
C ASP A 31 -2.89 -8.41 19.49
N ARG A 32 -3.06 -8.33 18.16
CA ARG A 32 -2.54 -9.27 17.18
C ARG A 32 -1.73 -8.55 16.10
N PRO A 33 -0.70 -9.20 15.55
CA PRO A 33 0.07 -8.63 14.46
C PRO A 33 -0.77 -8.50 13.19
N VAL A 34 -0.52 -7.43 12.44
CA VAL A 34 -1.16 -7.16 11.14
C VAL A 34 -0.09 -7.04 10.06
N GLN A 35 -0.29 -7.70 8.93
CA GLN A 35 0.62 -7.62 7.77
C GLN A 35 -0.15 -7.23 6.52
N ILE A 36 0.34 -6.22 5.82
CA ILE A 36 -0.33 -5.61 4.65
C ILE A 36 0.56 -5.77 3.43
N GLY A 37 0.01 -6.33 2.36
CA GLY A 37 0.72 -6.54 1.10
C GLY A 37 0.84 -5.28 0.24
N SER A 38 1.80 -5.30 -0.68
CA SER A 38 2.16 -4.18 -1.58
C SER A 38 1.01 -3.58 -2.40
N HIS A 39 -0.04 -4.35 -2.72
CA HIS A 39 -1.14 -3.95 -3.59
C HIS A 39 -2.51 -3.87 -2.91
N TYR A 40 -2.56 -4.06 -1.59
CA TYR A 40 -3.79 -3.91 -0.84
C TYR A 40 -4.20 -2.44 -0.76
N HIS A 41 -5.50 -2.15 -0.88
CA HIS A 41 -6.01 -0.78 -0.80
C HIS A 41 -5.86 -0.27 0.63
N PHE A 42 -4.91 0.65 0.86
CA PHE A 42 -4.44 0.95 2.21
C PHE A 42 -5.55 1.56 3.10
N TYR A 43 -6.48 2.29 2.49
CA TYR A 43 -7.68 2.81 3.14
C TYR A 43 -8.52 1.73 3.85
N GLU A 44 -8.61 0.54 3.25
CA GLU A 44 -9.43 -0.59 3.71
C GLU A 44 -8.63 -1.59 4.55
N VAL A 45 -7.46 -1.23 5.09
CA VAL A 45 -6.71 -2.14 5.97
C VAL A 45 -7.42 -2.30 7.32
N ASN A 46 -6.98 -3.31 8.08
CA ASN A 46 -7.52 -3.68 9.39
C ASN A 46 -7.87 -2.44 10.26
N PRO A 47 -9.10 -2.33 10.80
CA PRO A 47 -9.53 -1.23 11.67
C PRO A 47 -8.69 -1.05 12.94
N ALA A 48 -8.00 -2.10 13.40
CA ALA A 48 -7.08 -2.00 14.54
C ALA A 48 -5.86 -1.11 14.26
N LEU A 49 -5.59 -0.81 12.98
CA LEU A 49 -4.58 0.17 12.60
C LEU A 49 -5.16 1.58 12.63
N GLU A 50 -4.54 2.45 13.42
CA GLU A 50 -4.89 3.85 13.56
C GLU A 50 -3.94 4.72 12.72
N PHE A 51 -4.54 5.58 11.89
CA PHE A 51 -3.89 6.54 11.01
C PHE A 51 -4.94 7.44 10.34
N GLU A 52 -4.52 8.48 9.62
CA GLU A 52 -5.40 9.38 8.87
C GLU A 52 -5.97 8.70 7.61
N ARG A 53 -7.04 7.91 7.76
CA ARG A 53 -7.58 7.04 6.70
C ARG A 53 -7.91 7.78 5.40
N GLU A 54 -8.60 8.91 5.48
CA GLU A 54 -9.02 9.69 4.29
C GLU A 54 -7.84 10.02 3.36
N LYS A 55 -6.65 10.30 3.89
CA LYS A 55 -5.44 10.59 3.10
C LYS A 55 -4.93 9.40 2.27
N THR A 56 -5.41 8.19 2.56
CA THR A 56 -4.93 6.93 1.96
C THR A 56 -5.90 6.35 0.95
N ARG A 57 -7.05 7.00 0.72
CA ARG A 57 -8.04 6.57 -0.28
C ARG A 57 -7.42 6.60 -1.68
N GLY A 58 -7.36 5.45 -2.33
CA GLY A 58 -6.71 5.26 -3.62
C GLY A 58 -5.21 5.04 -3.58
N PHE A 59 -4.65 4.73 -2.41
CA PHE A 59 -3.21 4.46 -2.24
C PHE A 59 -2.94 3.01 -1.81
N ARG A 60 -1.73 2.54 -2.10
CA ARG A 60 -1.16 1.26 -1.66
C ARG A 60 0.26 1.48 -1.13
N LEU A 61 0.86 0.51 -0.44
CA LEU A 61 2.24 0.64 0.05
C LEU A 61 3.24 0.88 -1.10
N ASN A 62 4.12 1.87 -0.94
CA ASN A 62 5.20 2.15 -1.89
C ASN A 62 6.41 1.22 -1.67
N ILE A 63 6.19 -0.06 -1.91
CA ILE A 63 7.20 -1.11 -1.75
C ILE A 63 7.27 -1.99 -3.00
N ALA A 64 8.29 -2.85 -3.07
CA ALA A 64 8.44 -3.82 -4.15
C ALA A 64 7.21 -4.74 -4.25
N SER A 65 6.78 -5.03 -5.47
CA SER A 65 5.63 -5.91 -5.71
C SER A 65 5.84 -7.29 -5.07
N GLY A 66 4.76 -7.85 -4.51
CA GLY A 66 4.79 -9.14 -3.80
C GLY A 66 5.32 -9.08 -2.37
N THR A 67 5.86 -7.95 -1.91
CA THR A 67 6.30 -7.78 -0.51
C THR A 67 5.19 -7.23 0.39
N ALA A 68 5.45 -7.12 1.69
CA ALA A 68 4.50 -6.67 2.70
C ALA A 68 5.17 -5.92 3.86
N VAL A 69 4.40 -5.08 4.55
CA VAL A 69 4.80 -4.43 5.81
C VAL A 69 4.03 -5.05 6.97
N ARG A 70 4.76 -5.38 8.04
CA ARG A 70 4.22 -5.98 9.27
C ARG A 70 4.22 -4.96 10.41
N PHE A 71 3.16 -4.98 11.20
CA PHE A 71 2.93 -4.17 12.39
C PHE A 71 2.66 -5.09 13.58
N GLU A 72 3.57 -5.13 14.55
CA GLU A 72 3.36 -5.82 15.82
C GLU A 72 2.34 -5.08 16.71
N PRO A 73 1.71 -5.75 17.69
CA PRO A 73 0.84 -5.08 18.68
C PRO A 73 1.54 -3.89 19.35
N GLY A 74 0.88 -2.73 19.39
CA GLY A 74 1.41 -1.49 19.95
C GLY A 74 2.49 -0.80 19.11
N GLN A 75 2.88 -1.35 17.96
CA GLN A 75 3.91 -0.76 17.11
C GLN A 75 3.35 0.38 16.26
N GLY A 76 3.97 1.55 16.37
CA GLY A 76 3.77 2.67 15.45
C GLY A 76 5.00 2.90 14.57
N ARG A 77 4.80 2.98 13.25
CA ARG A 77 5.87 3.28 12.27
C ARG A 77 5.39 4.18 11.16
N GLU A 78 6.32 4.88 10.54
CA GLU A 78 6.05 5.59 9.30
C GLU A 78 6.04 4.63 8.11
N VAL A 79 5.11 4.85 7.20
CA VAL A 79 5.03 4.16 5.91
C VAL A 79 4.83 5.18 4.81
N GLU A 80 5.36 4.85 3.63
CA GLU A 80 5.12 5.59 2.40
C GLU A 80 4.11 4.82 1.54
N LEU A 81 3.11 5.54 1.06
CA LEU A 81 2.11 5.02 0.15
C LEU A 81 2.27 5.67 -1.22
N VAL A 82 1.89 4.94 -2.26
CA VAL A 82 1.86 5.39 -3.64
C VAL A 82 0.48 5.23 -4.22
N GLU A 83 0.09 6.21 -5.03
CA GLU A 83 -1.21 6.25 -5.68
C GLU A 83 -1.43 5.06 -6.63
N TYR A 84 -2.65 4.50 -6.63
CA TYR A 84 -3.05 3.53 -7.63
C TYR A 84 -3.02 4.16 -9.03
N ALA A 85 -2.49 3.40 -9.98
CA ALA A 85 -2.54 3.71 -11.41
C ALA A 85 -3.72 2.98 -12.08
N GLY A 86 -3.82 3.07 -13.41
CA GLY A 86 -4.87 2.41 -14.18
C GLY A 86 -6.23 3.10 -14.03
N SER A 87 -7.32 2.34 -14.09
CA SER A 87 -8.69 2.88 -14.03
C SER A 87 -9.13 3.34 -12.64
N ARG A 88 -8.31 3.07 -11.60
CA ARG A 88 -8.57 3.47 -10.20
C ARG A 88 -9.97 3.05 -9.73
N THR A 89 -10.35 1.82 -10.08
CA THR A 89 -11.62 1.20 -9.70
C THR A 89 -11.37 0.08 -8.71
N VAL A 90 -11.96 0.16 -7.52
CA VAL A 90 -11.65 -0.69 -6.38
C VAL A 90 -12.85 -1.55 -6.03
N TYR A 91 -12.70 -2.87 -6.10
CA TYR A 91 -13.71 -3.85 -5.72
C TYR A 91 -13.12 -4.89 -4.76
N GLY A 92 -13.95 -5.42 -3.85
CA GLY A 92 -13.54 -6.40 -2.86
C GLY A 92 -13.05 -5.76 -1.56
N PHE A 93 -11.84 -6.10 -1.11
CA PHE A 93 -11.23 -5.62 0.14
C PHE A 93 -12.17 -5.74 1.35
N ARG A 94 -12.58 -4.62 1.95
CA ARG A 94 -13.57 -4.59 3.04
C ARG A 94 -14.97 -4.19 2.55
N GLY A 95 -15.12 -3.95 1.26
CA GLY A 95 -16.36 -3.50 0.64
C GLY A 95 -16.65 -2.03 0.87
N GLU A 96 -15.66 -1.22 1.27
CA GLU A 96 -15.88 0.18 1.67
C GLU A 96 -15.90 1.14 0.48
N VAL A 97 -15.27 0.79 -0.64
CA VAL A 97 -15.29 1.59 -1.88
C VAL A 97 -16.18 1.00 -2.97
N MET A 98 -15.96 -0.27 -3.35
CA MET A 98 -16.79 -1.01 -4.31
C MET A 98 -17.12 -0.26 -5.63
N GLY A 99 -16.18 0.50 -6.18
CA GLY A 99 -16.40 1.30 -7.38
C GLY A 99 -15.22 2.19 -7.77
N PRO A 100 -15.45 3.14 -8.70
CA PRO A 100 -14.45 4.12 -9.10
C PRO A 100 -14.07 5.04 -7.94
N LEU A 101 -12.77 5.27 -7.75
CA LEU A 101 -12.28 6.19 -6.73
C LEU A 101 -12.57 7.65 -7.09
N ASP A 102 -12.53 7.98 -8.38
CA ASP A 102 -12.64 9.36 -8.88
C ASP A 102 -14.04 9.66 -9.44
N ALA A 103 -15.07 8.87 -9.08
CA ALA A 103 -16.44 9.24 -9.39
C ALA A 103 -16.75 10.56 -8.65
N GLU A 104 -17.17 11.59 -9.38
CA GLU A 104 -17.81 12.75 -8.76
C GLU A 104 -19.01 12.22 -7.95
N ASP A 105 -19.12 12.63 -6.68
CA ASP A 105 -20.32 12.42 -5.90
C ASP A 105 -21.47 13.18 -6.59
N THR A 106 -22.12 12.53 -7.55
CA THR A 106 -23.35 13.03 -8.14
C THR A 106 -24.44 12.87 -7.08
N LEU A 107 -24.62 13.92 -6.28
CA LEU A 107 -25.78 14.12 -5.41
C LEU A 107 -27.07 14.21 -6.22
#